data_AF-A0A965Y603-F1
#
_entry.id   AF-A0A965Y603-F1
#
_cell.length_a   1.000
_cell.length_b   1.000
_cell.length_c   1.000
_cell.angle_alpha   90.00
_cell.angle_beta   90.00
_cell.angle_gamma   90.00
#
_symmetry.space_group_name_H-M   'P 1'
#
loop_
_entity.id
_entity.type
_entity.pdbx_description
1 polymer ?
#
loop_
_entity_poly.entity_id
_entity_poly.type
_entity_poly.pdbx_seq_one_letter_code
_entity_poly.pdbx_strand_id
1 'polypeptide(L)'
;MTMETILRTLALCLTLAGAETLHGIARTVFLVPRVGKARALKLSILSGTAIAFGLCWVFVPGIGLSTLSGHLALGFVLAAFMVGFDLALGMLLLKRPLRKALEDFNPATGNLLVFGLAALIIIPALVAGLRCGG
;
A
#
# COMPACT_ATOMS: atom_id res chain seq x y z
N MET A 1 -20.06 -9.30 6.19
CA MET A 1 -19.00 -8.54 6.90
C MET A 1 -19.62 -8.02 8.18
N THR A 2 -19.18 -8.50 9.34
CA THR A 2 -19.63 -8.01 10.66
C THR A 2 -19.02 -6.64 10.95
N MET A 3 -19.67 -5.83 11.80
CA MET A 3 -19.20 -4.46 12.14
C MET A 3 -17.75 -4.44 12.64
N GLU A 4 -17.35 -5.44 13.44
CA GLU A 4 -15.98 -5.61 13.94
C GLU A 4 -14.96 -5.78 12.80
N THR A 5 -15.30 -6.59 11.79
CA THR A 5 -14.47 -6.80 10.59
C THR A 5 -14.30 -5.50 9.81
N ILE A 6 -15.36 -4.70 9.70
CA ILE A 6 -15.32 -3.40 9.01
C ILE A 6 -14.41 -2.43 9.77
N LEU A 7 -14.55 -2.33 11.08
CA LEU A 7 -13.71 -1.46 11.92
C LEU A 7 -12.22 -1.87 11.85
N ARG A 8 -11.92 -3.16 11.93
CA ARG A 8 -10.54 -3.66 11.81
C ARG A 8 -9.95 -3.40 10.42
N THR A 9 -10.75 -3.55 9.37
CA THR A 9 -10.35 -3.24 7.99
C THR A 9 -10.08 -1.74 7.84
N LEU A 10 -10.95 -0.87 8.36
CA LEU A 10 -10.74 0.58 8.36
C LEU A 10 -9.50 0.98 9.16
N ALA A 11 -9.28 0.39 10.33
CA ALA A 11 -8.10 0.63 11.14
C ALA A 11 -6.81 0.22 10.40
N LEU A 12 -6.82 -0.95 9.73
CA LEU A 12 -5.73 -1.38 8.86
C LEU A 12 -5.50 -0.37 7.73
N CYS A 13 -6.55 0.03 7.00
CA CYS A 13 -6.46 1.01 5.92
C CYS A 13 -5.82 2.32 6.40
N LEU A 14 -6.27 2.85 7.53
CA LEU A 14 -5.78 4.11 8.07
C LEU A 14 -4.32 4.00 8.56
N THR A 15 -3.98 2.88 9.21
CA THR A 15 -2.61 2.62 9.67
C THR A 15 -1.67 2.46 8.48
N LEU A 16 -2.10 1.74 7.43
CA LEU A 16 -1.30 1.49 6.24
C LEU A 16 -1.10 2.78 5.43
N ALA A 17 -2.16 3.57 5.25
CA ALA A 17 -2.11 4.89 4.62
C ALA A 17 -1.18 5.85 5.38
N GLY A 18 -1.27 5.89 6.71
CA GLY A 18 -0.38 6.70 7.54
C GLY A 18 1.08 6.26 7.46
N ALA A 19 1.33 4.95 7.55
CA ALA A 19 2.67 4.38 7.46
C ALA A 19 3.32 4.65 6.09
N GLU A 20 2.59 4.44 4.99
CA GLU A 20 3.07 4.74 3.63
C GLU A 20 3.29 6.23 3.41
N THR A 21 2.41 7.09 3.93
CA THR A 21 2.60 8.55 3.83
C THR A 21 3.85 9.00 4.56
N LEU A 22 4.03 8.55 5.80
CA LEU A 22 5.22 8.87 6.59
C LEU A 22 6.48 8.32 5.92
N HIS A 23 6.40 7.11 5.37
CA HIS A 23 7.49 6.49 4.63
C HIS A 23 7.84 7.27 3.35
N GLY A 24 6.85 7.73 2.59
CA GLY A 24 7.03 8.55 1.39
C GLY A 24 7.64 9.93 1.68
N ILE A 25 7.25 10.56 2.80
CA ILE A 25 7.86 11.80 3.29
C ILE A 25 9.31 11.54 3.71
N ALA A 26 9.56 10.52 4.54
CA ALA A 26 10.89 10.15 5.00
C ALA A 26 11.82 9.86 3.80
N ARG A 27 11.33 9.18 2.77
CA ARG A 27 12.08 8.95 1.53
C ARG A 27 12.48 10.25 0.86
N THR A 28 11.53 11.17 0.70
CA THR A 28 11.74 12.42 -0.04
C THR A 28 12.69 13.35 0.70
N VAL A 29 12.57 13.42 2.03
CA VAL A 29 13.39 14.30 2.88
C VAL A 29 14.77 13.72 3.15
N PHE A 30 14.90 12.41 3.39
CA PHE A 30 16.17 11.80 3.81
C PHE A 30 16.86 10.95 2.73
N LEU A 31 16.13 10.15 1.95
CA LEU A 31 16.75 9.23 0.97
C LEU A 31 17.10 9.93 -0.34
N VAL A 32 16.17 10.70 -0.92
CA VAL A 32 16.40 11.38 -2.21
C VAL A 32 17.66 12.25 -2.22
N PRO A 33 17.93 13.10 -1.20
CA PRO A 33 19.16 13.90 -1.19
C PRO A 33 20.44 13.09 -0.93
N ARG A 34 20.37 11.87 -0.39
CA ARG A 34 21.56 11.05 -0.08
C ARG A 34 21.95 10.02 -1.12
N VAL A 35 20.99 9.36 -1.76
CA VAL A 35 21.25 8.24 -2.69
C VAL A 35 20.81 8.51 -4.13
N GLY A 36 20.21 9.68 -4.39
CA GLY A 36 19.71 10.07 -5.70
C GLY A 36 18.35 9.43 -6.03
N LYS A 37 17.60 10.09 -6.92
CA LYS A 37 16.18 9.84 -7.19
C LYS A 37 15.87 8.40 -7.61
N ALA A 38 16.71 7.82 -8.47
CA ALA A 38 16.50 6.47 -9.02
C ALA A 38 16.67 5.35 -7.98
N ARG A 39 17.67 5.44 -7.10
CA ARG A 39 17.88 4.44 -6.03
C ARG A 39 16.87 4.62 -4.89
N ALA A 40 16.52 5.86 -4.56
CA ALA A 40 15.50 6.16 -3.57
C ALA A 40 14.13 5.55 -3.94
N LEU A 41 13.78 5.56 -5.23
CA LEU A 41 12.55 4.90 -5.74
C LEU A 41 12.59 3.38 -5.56
N LYS A 42 13.68 2.71 -5.95
CA LYS A 42 13.82 1.25 -5.78
C LYS A 42 13.76 0.82 -4.31
N LEU A 43 14.49 1.53 -3.45
CA LEU A 43 14.49 1.28 -2.01
C LEU A 43 13.10 1.50 -1.41
N SER A 44 12.41 2.56 -1.82
CA SER A 44 11.05 2.86 -1.35
C SER A 44 10.03 1.79 -1.66
N ILE A 45 10.13 1.16 -2.84
CA ILE A 45 9.21 0.08 -3.19
C ILE A 45 9.48 -1.12 -2.29
N LEU A 46 10.76 -1.45 -2.07
CA LEU A 46 11.14 -2.55 -1.20
C LEU A 46 10.67 -2.32 0.24
N SER A 47 10.93 -1.13 0.80
CA SER A 47 10.54 -0.81 2.16
C SER A 47 9.03 -0.61 2.33
N GLY A 48 8.34 -0.01 1.35
CA GLY A 48 6.88 0.10 1.37
C GLY A 48 6.19 -1.26 1.27
N THR A 49 6.70 -2.16 0.42
CA THR A 49 6.25 -3.56 0.35
C THR A 49 6.46 -4.27 1.68
N ALA A 50 7.61 -4.06 2.35
CA ALA A 50 7.89 -4.66 3.65
C ALA A 50 6.98 -4.13 4.77
N ILE A 51 6.66 -2.82 4.76
CA ILE A 51 5.70 -2.20 5.69
C ILE A 51 4.31 -2.80 5.46
N ALA A 52 3.84 -2.82 4.22
CA ALA A 52 2.56 -3.41 3.87
C ALA A 52 2.46 -4.89 4.26
N PHE A 53 3.53 -5.66 4.05
CA PHE A 53 3.63 -7.06 4.46
C PHE A 53 3.56 -7.21 5.99
N GLY A 54 4.33 -6.42 6.74
CA GLY A 54 4.32 -6.45 8.20
C GLY A 54 2.97 -6.08 8.80
N LEU A 55 2.32 -5.03 8.28
CA LEU A 55 0.97 -4.65 8.69
C LEU A 55 -0.04 -5.75 8.40
N CYS A 56 -0.02 -6.32 7.18
CA CYS A 56 -0.89 -7.44 6.84
C CYS A 56 -0.63 -8.63 7.78
N TRP A 57 0.63 -8.98 8.06
CA TRP A 57 0.97 -10.09 8.95
C TRP A 57 0.38 -9.97 10.36
N VAL A 58 0.36 -8.75 10.92
CA VAL A 58 -0.15 -8.48 12.27
C VAL A 58 -1.67 -8.35 12.30
N PHE A 59 -2.26 -7.63 11.33
CA PHE A 59 -3.68 -7.30 11.37
C PHE A 59 -4.57 -8.35 10.70
N VAL A 60 -4.14 -8.99 9.60
CA VAL A 60 -4.90 -10.06 8.91
C VAL A 60 -5.45 -11.14 9.84
N PRO A 61 -4.67 -11.74 10.77
CA PRO A 61 -5.21 -12.77 11.68
C PRO A 61 -6.31 -12.21 12.58
N GLY A 62 -6.22 -10.92 12.93
CA GLY A 62 -7.26 -10.23 13.70
C GLY A 62 -8.54 -9.99 12.90
N ILE A 63 -8.54 -10.00 11.56
CA ILE A 63 -9.77 -9.76 10.79
C ILE A 63 -10.64 -11.04 10.71
N GLY A 64 -10.07 -12.21 11.01
CA GLY A 64 -10.82 -13.48 11.13
C GLY A 64 -11.34 -14.00 9.79
N LEU A 65 -10.66 -13.70 8.68
CA LEU A 65 -11.05 -14.24 7.38
C LEU A 65 -10.54 -15.68 7.24
N SER A 66 -11.45 -16.60 6.96
CA SER A 66 -11.12 -18.03 6.83
C SER A 66 -10.84 -18.44 5.38
N THR A 67 -11.13 -17.58 4.41
CA THR A 67 -11.10 -17.92 2.98
C THR A 67 -10.05 -17.11 2.23
N LEU A 68 -9.35 -17.75 1.28
CA LEU A 68 -8.39 -17.09 0.38
C LEU A 68 -9.03 -15.93 -0.40
N SER A 69 -10.24 -16.13 -0.91
CA SER A 69 -11.03 -15.11 -1.62
C SER A 69 -11.29 -13.88 -0.76
N GLY A 70 -11.47 -14.08 0.55
CA GLY A 70 -11.64 -13.01 1.52
C GLY A 70 -10.38 -12.16 1.66
N HIS A 71 -9.21 -12.79 1.72
CA HIS A 71 -7.93 -12.09 1.79
C HIS A 71 -7.62 -11.30 0.51
N LEU A 72 -7.93 -11.86 -0.66
CA LEU A 72 -7.84 -11.14 -1.94
C LEU A 72 -8.79 -9.93 -1.97
N ALA A 73 -10.04 -10.10 -1.54
CA ALA A 73 -10.99 -8.99 -1.48
C ALA A 73 -10.50 -7.88 -0.54
N LEU A 74 -9.89 -8.24 0.59
CA LEU A 74 -9.26 -7.30 1.52
C LEU A 74 -8.10 -6.55 0.86
N GLY A 75 -7.21 -7.26 0.17
CA GLY A 75 -6.12 -6.66 -0.61
C GLY A 75 -6.63 -5.71 -1.69
N PHE A 76 -7.72 -6.06 -2.37
CA PHE A 76 -8.35 -5.19 -3.36
C PHE A 76 -8.95 -3.93 -2.75
N VAL A 77 -9.66 -4.05 -1.62
CA VAL A 77 -10.21 -2.91 -0.88
C VAL A 77 -9.09 -1.99 -0.38
N LEU A 78 -8.02 -2.57 0.16
CA LEU A 78 -6.82 -1.83 0.59
C LEU A 78 -6.17 -1.08 -0.56
N ALA A 79 -5.98 -1.75 -1.71
CA ALA A 79 -5.41 -1.13 -2.89
C ALA A 79 -6.28 0.01 -3.43
N ALA A 80 -7.59 -0.20 -3.54
CA ALA A 80 -8.54 0.83 -3.98
C ALA A 80 -8.54 2.03 -3.02
N PHE A 81 -8.53 1.78 -1.71
CA PHE A 81 -8.45 2.83 -0.70
C PHE A 81 -7.13 3.59 -0.76
N MET A 82 -6.00 2.89 -0.90
CA MET A 82 -4.68 3.50 -1.06
C MET A 82 -4.60 4.38 -2.31
N VAL A 83 -5.10 3.91 -3.45
CA VAL A 83 -5.15 4.73 -4.67
C VAL A 83 -5.99 5.98 -4.45
N GLY A 84 -7.18 5.84 -3.86
CA GLY A 84 -8.06 6.96 -3.57
C GLY A 84 -7.44 7.97 -2.60
N PHE A 85 -6.79 7.48 -1.55
CA PHE A 85 -6.11 8.30 -0.54
C PHE A 85 -4.89 9.04 -1.11
N ASP A 86 -4.06 8.35 -1.90
CA ASP A 86 -2.89 8.95 -2.56
C ASP A 86 -3.31 10.01 -3.59
N LEU A 87 -4.38 9.76 -4.36
CA LEU A 87 -5.00 10.77 -5.22
C LEU A 87 -5.50 11.98 -4.44
N ALA A 88 -6.20 11.74 -3.33
CA ALA A 88 -6.72 12.80 -2.47
C ALA A 88 -5.58 13.64 -1.88
N LEU A 89 -4.50 13.02 -1.41
CA LEU A 89 -3.30 13.72 -0.94
C LEU A 89 -2.60 14.49 -2.07
N GLY A 90 -2.41 13.87 -3.25
CA GLY A 90 -1.81 14.52 -4.40
C GLY A 90 -2.57 15.76 -4.87
N MET A 91 -3.91 15.71 -4.79
CA MET A 91 -4.79 16.83 -5.11
C MET A 91 -4.83 17.89 -4.00
N LEU A 92 -5.08 17.49 -2.74
CA LEU A 92 -5.31 18.41 -1.62
C LEU A 92 -4.01 19.01 -1.09
N LEU A 93 -2.97 18.20 -0.91
CA LEU A 93 -1.70 18.60 -0.32
C LEU A 93 -0.75 19.20 -1.35
N LEU A 94 -0.69 18.58 -2.54
CA LEU A 94 0.26 18.96 -3.60
C LEU A 94 -0.36 19.87 -4.68
N LYS A 95 -1.68 20.13 -4.63
CA LYS A 95 -2.45 20.88 -5.66
C LYS A 95 -2.15 20.40 -7.09
N ARG A 96 -1.80 19.12 -7.26
CA ARG A 96 -1.47 18.57 -8.58
C ARG A 96 -2.75 18.19 -9.32
N PRO A 97 -2.84 18.49 -10.62
CA PRO A 97 -3.98 18.07 -11.43
C PRO A 97 -4.04 16.55 -11.51
N LEU A 98 -5.25 15.99 -11.38
CA LEU A 98 -5.55 14.54 -11.49
C LEU A 98 -4.86 13.87 -12.69
N ARG A 99 -4.70 14.61 -13.79
CA ARG A 99 -4.03 14.16 -15.00
C ARG A 99 -2.58 13.74 -14.77
N LYS A 100 -1.83 14.51 -13.96
CA LYS A 100 -0.44 14.17 -13.59
C LYS A 100 -0.37 13.02 -12.60
N ALA A 101 -1.34 12.91 -11.69
CA ALA A 101 -1.42 11.77 -10.78
C ALA A 101 -1.71 10.47 -11.54
N LEU A 102 -2.62 10.50 -12.53
CA LEU A 102 -2.90 9.39 -13.43
C LEU A 102 -1.72 9.04 -14.35
N GLU A 103 -0.91 10.02 -14.76
CA GLU A 103 0.34 9.77 -15.51
C GLU A 103 1.40 9.04 -14.66
N ASP A 104 1.47 9.31 -13.35
CA ASP A 104 2.30 8.55 -12.40
C ASP A 104 1.81 7.09 -12.26
N PHE A 105 0.52 6.82 -12.48
CA PHE A 105 -0.04 5.46 -12.53
C PHE A 105 0.09 4.75 -13.88
N ASN A 106 0.63 5.42 -14.90
CA ASN A 106 0.76 4.84 -16.22
C ASN A 106 2.04 3.98 -16.30
N PRO A 107 1.97 2.64 -16.44
CA PRO A 107 3.15 1.79 -16.50
C PRO A 107 4.06 2.09 -17.71
N ALA A 108 3.53 2.77 -18.73
CA ALA A 108 4.27 3.19 -19.93
C ALA A 108 5.27 4.33 -19.68
N THR A 109 5.16 5.09 -18.58
CA THR A 109 6.08 6.21 -18.27
C THR A 109 7.28 5.78 -17.41
N GLY A 110 7.38 4.49 -17.06
CA GLY A 110 8.49 3.93 -16.28
C GLY A 110 8.31 4.05 -14.76
N ASN A 111 7.10 4.38 -14.29
CA ASN A 111 6.85 4.54 -12.87
C ASN A 111 6.41 3.23 -12.21
N LEU A 112 7.13 2.86 -11.15
CA LEU A 112 7.04 1.57 -10.48
C LEU A 112 5.87 1.48 -9.47
N LEU A 113 5.01 2.49 -9.44
CA LEU A 113 3.88 2.61 -8.51
C LEU A 113 2.84 1.49 -8.71
N VAL A 114 2.60 1.10 -9.96
CA VAL A 114 1.72 -0.03 -10.32
C VAL A 114 2.26 -1.36 -9.78
N PHE A 115 3.59 -1.54 -9.73
CA PHE A 115 4.20 -2.74 -9.14
C PHE A 115 4.01 -2.79 -7.63
N GLY A 116 4.10 -1.66 -6.93
CA GLY A 116 3.79 -1.57 -5.50
C GLY A 116 2.32 -1.91 -5.20
N LEU A 117 1.40 -1.42 -6.03
CA LEU A 117 -0.03 -1.71 -5.88
C LEU A 117 -0.37 -3.18 -6.20
N ALA A 118 0.22 -3.73 -7.25
CA ALA A 118 0.09 -5.15 -7.58
C ALA A 118 0.65 -6.04 -6.47
N ALA A 119 1.80 -5.68 -5.89
CA ALA A 119 2.35 -6.36 -4.73
C ALA A 119 1.40 -6.27 -3.53
N LEU A 120 0.81 -5.10 -3.26
CA LEU A 120 -0.14 -4.90 -2.15
C LEU A 120 -1.38 -5.80 -2.26
N ILE A 121 -1.86 -6.09 -3.47
CA ILE A 121 -2.98 -7.01 -3.70
C ILE A 121 -2.57 -8.46 -3.39
N ILE A 122 -1.34 -8.84 -3.73
CA ILE A 122 -0.83 -10.21 -3.56
C ILE A 122 -0.37 -10.49 -2.13
N ILE A 123 0.20 -9.50 -1.43
CA ILE A 123 0.73 -9.61 -0.07
C ILE A 123 -0.23 -10.29 0.93
N PRO A 124 -1.50 -9.86 1.10
CA PRO A 124 -2.38 -10.48 2.09
C PRO A 124 -2.73 -11.93 1.74
N ALA A 125 -2.81 -12.29 0.45
CA ALA A 125 -2.99 -13.67 0.01
C ALA A 125 -1.73 -14.51 0.26
N LEU A 126 -0.55 -13.93 0.05
CA LEU A 126 0.76 -14.58 0.24
C LEU A 126 1.04 -14.80 1.74
N VAL A 127 0.72 -13.84 2.59
CA VAL A 127 0.77 -13.94 4.06
C VAL A 127 -0.13 -15.08 4.56
N ALA A 128 -1.35 -15.16 4.04
CA ALA A 128 -2.28 -16.22 4.41
C ALA A 128 -1.78 -17.61 3.96
N GLY A 129 -1.24 -17.71 2.74
CA GLY A 129 -0.65 -18.95 2.23
C GLY A 129 0.57 -19.42 3.03
N LEU A 130 1.49 -18.50 3.37
CA LEU A 130 2.69 -18.81 4.16
C LEU A 130 2.36 -19.26 5.59
N ARG A 131 1.26 -18.80 6.18
CA ARG A 131 0.80 -19.25 7.52
C ARG A 131 0.04 -20.57 7.48
N CYS A 132 -0.68 -20.88 6.40
CA CYS A 132 -1.41 -22.16 6.28
C CYS A 132 -0.45 -23.35 6.05
N GLY A 133 0.78 -23.09 5.61
CA GLY A 133 1.83 -24.10 5.41
C GLY A 133 2.89 -24.16 6.52
N GLY A 134 2.70 -23.46 7.65
CA GLY A 134 3.64 -23.38 8.77
C GLY A 134 3.13 -24.03 10.05
#